data_AF-A0A848BZB3-F1
#
_entry.id   AF-A0A848BZB3-F1
#
_cell.length_a   1.000
_cell.length_b   1.000
_cell.length_c   1.000
_cell.angle_alpha   90.00
_cell.angle_beta   90.00
_cell.angle_gamma   90.00
#
_symmetry.space_group_name_H-M   'P 1'
#
loop_
_entity.id
_entity.type
_entity.pdbx_description
1 polymer ?
#
loop_
_entity_poly.entity_id
_entity_poly.type
_entity_poly.pdbx_seq_one_letter_code
_entity_poly.pdbx_strand_id
1 'polypeptide(L)'
;MADTRDVLSRLEAYEKKIGVGFFEDWSLDLYPQAMVFPDGSILTYAVLPDEICVGPCSGNVKEMISYTKMLCKMAGIHKFSCTTIHNPKAFGRLTKMKLVKVEPEPDEYGKTVYDFEMEV
;
A
#
# COMPACT_ATOMS: atom_id res chain seq x y z
N MET A 1 4.02 19.08 -10.39
CA MET A 1 4.75 18.52 -9.23
C MET A 1 3.87 18.68 -8.01
N ALA A 2 3.93 17.75 -7.06
CA ALA A 2 3.24 17.89 -5.78
C ALA A 2 3.82 19.07 -4.99
N ASP A 3 2.96 19.85 -4.34
CA ASP A 3 3.39 20.83 -3.36
C ASP A 3 3.79 20.10 -2.06
N THR A 4 4.84 20.57 -1.39
CA THR A 4 5.24 20.04 -0.08
C THR A 4 4.08 20.07 0.92
N ARG A 5 3.22 21.09 0.87
CA ARG A 5 2.04 21.20 1.76
C ARG A 5 1.03 20.10 1.51
N ASP A 6 0.82 19.70 0.26
CA ASP A 6 -0.09 18.62 -0.10
C ASP A 6 0.46 17.28 0.44
N VAL A 7 1.76 17.04 0.28
CA VAL A 7 2.43 15.86 0.83
C VAL A 7 2.27 15.79 2.35
N LEU A 8 2.57 16.89 3.06
CA LEU A 8 2.42 16.94 4.52
C LEU A 8 0.97 16.67 4.95
N SER A 9 -0.02 17.23 4.25
CA SER A 9 -1.42 16.97 4.54
C SER A 9 -1.79 15.50 4.38
N ARG A 10 -1.25 14.80 3.36
CA ARG A 10 -1.46 13.36 3.16
C ARG A 10 -0.80 12.51 4.24
N LEU A 11 0.39 12.88 4.69
CA LEU A 11 1.10 12.21 5.78
C LEU A 11 0.34 12.36 7.10
N GLU A 12 -0.15 13.56 7.43
CA GLU A 12 -0.98 13.79 8.62
C GLU A 12 -2.30 12.99 8.57
N ALA A 13 -2.94 12.95 7.41
CA ALA A 13 -4.17 12.18 7.21
C ALA A 13 -3.92 10.66 7.36
N TYR A 14 -2.78 10.18 6.88
CA TYR A 14 -2.33 8.80 7.07
C TYR A 14 -2.18 8.48 8.56
N GLU A 15 -1.41 9.28 9.28
CA GLU A 15 -1.14 9.06 10.71
C GLU A 15 -2.42 9.07 11.54
N LYS A 16 -3.34 10.01 11.28
CA LYS A 16 -4.66 10.04 11.94
C LYS A 16 -5.49 8.79 11.69
N LYS A 17 -5.35 8.16 10.51
CA LYS A 17 -6.11 6.97 10.11
C LYS A 17 -5.48 5.67 10.61
N ILE A 18 -4.16 5.58 10.55
CA ILE A 18 -3.39 4.36 10.83
C ILE A 18 -2.94 4.32 12.29
N GLY A 19 -2.72 5.47 12.91
CA GLY A 19 -2.22 5.63 14.28
C GLY A 19 -0.69 5.56 14.39
N VAL A 20 0.02 5.58 13.27
CA VAL A 20 1.49 5.49 13.16
C VAL A 20 1.94 6.44 12.05
N GLY A 21 3.10 7.08 12.20
CA GLY A 21 3.66 7.94 11.18
C GLY A 21 4.00 7.16 9.91
N PHE A 22 3.75 7.73 8.73
CA PHE A 22 3.98 7.03 7.45
C PHE A 22 5.42 6.51 7.29
N PHE A 23 6.41 7.31 7.72
CA PHE A 23 7.82 6.93 7.63
C PHE A 23 8.26 5.92 8.69
N GLU A 24 7.50 5.78 9.78
CA GLU A 24 7.72 4.74 10.79
C GLU A 24 7.16 3.40 10.28
N ASP A 25 6.00 3.44 9.63
CA ASP A 25 5.36 2.28 9.02
C ASP A 25 6.07 1.82 7.73
N TRP A 26 6.79 2.72 7.06
CA TRP A 26 7.50 2.42 5.82
C TRP A 26 8.83 1.68 6.09
N SER A 27 8.81 0.37 5.90
CA SER A 27 10.02 -0.44 5.80
C SER A 27 10.71 -0.27 4.45
N LEU A 28 11.86 0.43 4.43
CA LEU A 28 12.69 0.61 3.23
C LEU A 28 13.27 -0.72 2.71
N ASP A 29 13.55 -1.67 3.60
CA ASP A 29 14.08 -2.98 3.24
C ASP A 29 13.05 -3.81 2.46
N LEU A 30 11.76 -3.66 2.81
CA LEU A 30 10.66 -4.37 2.16
C LEU A 30 10.12 -3.62 0.94
N TYR A 31 10.09 -2.28 0.98
CA TYR A 31 9.47 -1.44 -0.05
C TYR A 31 10.41 -0.31 -0.48
N PRO A 32 11.51 -0.60 -1.19
CA PRO A 32 12.57 0.37 -1.45
C PRO A 32 12.16 1.50 -2.40
N GLN A 33 11.04 1.35 -3.13
CA GLN A 33 10.57 2.35 -4.09
C GLN A 33 9.43 3.17 -3.53
N ALA A 34 9.35 4.43 -3.92
CA ALA A 34 8.24 5.31 -3.64
C ALA A 34 7.86 6.14 -4.87
N MET A 35 6.56 6.28 -5.11
CA MET A 35 6.01 7.24 -6.06
C MET A 35 5.23 8.32 -5.32
N VAL A 36 5.50 9.56 -5.69
CA VAL A 36 4.76 10.74 -5.20
C VAL A 36 3.86 11.24 -6.32
N PHE A 37 2.56 11.26 -6.06
CA PHE A 37 1.55 11.69 -7.02
C PHE A 37 1.33 13.20 -6.99
N PRO A 38 0.75 13.80 -8.05
CA PRO A 38 0.53 15.25 -8.10
C PRO A 38 -0.30 15.82 -6.95
N ASP A 39 -1.14 15.01 -6.30
CA ASP A 39 -1.97 15.38 -5.14
C ASP A 39 -1.24 15.22 -3.79
N GLY A 40 0.07 14.97 -3.82
CA GLY A 40 0.92 14.77 -2.66
C GLY A 40 0.85 13.37 -2.04
N SER A 41 0.00 12.47 -2.55
CA SER A 41 -0.06 11.12 -2.01
C SER A 41 1.18 10.30 -2.36
N ILE A 42 1.50 9.32 -1.52
CA ILE A 42 2.67 8.46 -1.64
C ILE A 42 2.22 7.01 -1.72
N LEU A 43 2.83 6.26 -2.64
CA LEU A 43 2.72 4.81 -2.76
C LEU A 43 4.12 4.21 -2.66
N THR A 44 4.35 3.34 -1.68
CA THR A 44 5.60 2.57 -1.58
C THR A 44 5.41 1.17 -2.14
N TYR A 45 6.47 0.63 -2.75
CA TYR A 45 6.41 -0.69 -3.36
C TYR A 45 7.80 -1.33 -3.54
N ALA A 46 7.79 -2.63 -3.77
CA ALA A 46 8.90 -3.40 -4.30
C ALA A 46 8.51 -4.04 -5.62
N VAL A 47 9.50 -4.22 -6.50
CA VAL A 47 9.34 -5.00 -7.73
C VAL A 47 10.10 -6.30 -7.51
N LEU A 48 9.36 -7.40 -7.41
CA LEU A 48 9.88 -8.76 -7.33
C LEU A 48 9.79 -9.41 -8.72
N PRO A 49 10.46 -10.57 -8.94
CA PRO A 49 10.48 -11.21 -10.26
C PRO A 49 9.10 -11.58 -10.81
N ASP A 50 8.15 -11.93 -9.94
CA ASP A 50 6.82 -12.41 -10.29
C ASP A 50 5.69 -11.48 -9.81
N GLU A 51 6.01 -10.44 -9.02
CA GLU A 51 5.00 -9.60 -8.40
C GLU A 51 5.46 -8.18 -8.07
N ILE A 52 4.50 -7.26 -7.95
CA ILE A 52 4.72 -5.97 -7.28
C ILE A 52 4.14 -6.07 -5.88
N CYS A 53 4.97 -5.87 -4.86
CA CYS A 53 4.51 -5.85 -3.47
C CYS A 53 4.31 -4.40 -3.02
N VAL A 54 3.09 -4.05 -2.62
CA VAL A 54 2.70 -2.69 -2.24
C VAL A 54 2.74 -2.53 -0.73
N GLY A 55 3.47 -1.51 -0.28
CA GLY A 55 3.59 -1.14 1.12
C GLY A 55 2.60 -0.04 1.54
N PRO A 56 2.94 0.73 2.60
CA PRO A 56 2.19 1.89 3.04
C PRO A 56 1.81 2.87 1.92
N CYS A 57 0.58 3.37 1.99
CA CYS A 57 0.03 4.30 1.02
C CYS A 57 -0.78 5.41 1.70
N SER A 58 -0.45 6.67 1.42
CA SER A 58 -1.15 7.84 1.95
C SER A 58 -2.31 8.34 1.08
N GLY A 59 -2.52 7.72 -0.08
CA GLY A 59 -3.53 8.11 -1.06
C GLY A 59 -4.83 7.31 -1.01
N ASN A 60 -5.67 7.53 -2.04
CA ASN A 60 -6.89 6.76 -2.23
C ASN A 60 -6.54 5.33 -2.70
N VAL A 61 -6.96 4.33 -1.92
CA VAL A 61 -6.67 2.91 -2.20
C VAL A 61 -7.13 2.47 -3.60
N LYS A 62 -8.29 2.94 -4.10
CA LYS A 62 -8.78 2.54 -5.44
C LYS A 62 -7.91 3.11 -6.56
N GLU A 63 -7.46 4.35 -6.40
CA GLU A 63 -6.57 5.00 -7.36
C GLU A 63 -5.21 4.30 -7.35
N MET A 64 -4.67 4.00 -6.16
CA MET A 64 -3.40 3.29 -6.04
C MET A 64 -3.44 1.90 -6.66
N ILE A 65 -4.52 1.15 -6.51
CA ILE A 65 -4.68 -0.13 -7.22
C ILE A 65 -4.63 0.06 -8.74
N SER A 66 -5.24 1.13 -9.26
CA SER A 66 -5.22 1.42 -10.69
C SER A 66 -3.81 1.76 -11.17
N TYR A 67 -3.04 2.50 -10.38
CA TYR A 67 -1.62 2.77 -10.65
C TYR A 67 -0.76 1.51 -10.57
N THR A 68 -0.93 0.67 -9.54
CA THR A 68 -0.19 -0.59 -9.41
C THR A 68 -0.46 -1.52 -10.59
N LYS A 69 -1.71 -1.61 -11.07
CA LYS A 69 -2.05 -2.34 -12.31
C LYS A 69 -1.28 -1.84 -13.53
N MET A 70 -1.14 -0.52 -13.65
CA MET A 70 -0.37 0.09 -14.73
C MET A 70 1.12 -0.25 -14.61
N LEU A 71 1.69 -0.22 -13.39
CA LEU A 71 3.07 -0.64 -13.15
C LEU A 71 3.30 -2.10 -13.53
N CYS A 72 2.42 -3.00 -13.10
CA CYS A 72 2.47 -4.42 -13.45
C CYS A 72 2.52 -4.60 -14.98
N LYS A 73 1.61 -3.93 -15.70
CA LYS A 73 1.59 -3.95 -17.17
C LYS A 73 2.89 -3.42 -17.79
N MET A 74 3.46 -2.34 -17.25
CA MET A 74 4.72 -1.78 -17.76
C MET A 74 5.92 -2.68 -17.48
N ALA A 75 5.91 -3.38 -16.35
CA ALA A 75 6.96 -4.29 -15.93
C ALA A 75 6.84 -5.70 -16.55
N GLY A 76 5.72 -6.02 -17.22
CA GLY A 76 5.43 -7.38 -17.67
C GLY A 76 5.14 -8.36 -16.53
N ILE A 77 4.64 -7.86 -15.41
CA ILE A 77 4.30 -8.61 -14.20
C ILE A 77 2.77 -8.77 -14.14
N HIS A 78 2.31 -9.95 -13.70
CA HIS A 78 0.88 -10.32 -13.71
C HIS A 78 0.24 -10.42 -12.32
N LYS A 79 0.99 -10.10 -11.27
CA LYS A 79 0.50 -10.17 -9.89
C LYS A 79 0.94 -8.94 -9.10
N PHE A 80 0.11 -8.51 -8.16
CA PHE A 80 0.55 -7.64 -7.09
C PHE A 80 -0.08 -8.04 -5.75
N SER A 81 0.67 -7.79 -4.69
CA SER A 81 0.34 -8.11 -3.31
C SER A 81 0.35 -6.85 -2.45
N CYS A 82 -0.35 -6.88 -1.31
CA CYS A 82 -0.23 -5.86 -0.29
C CYS A 82 -0.60 -6.41 1.09
N THR A 83 -0.06 -5.79 2.11
CA THR A 83 -0.39 -6.07 3.50
C THR A 83 -1.24 -4.93 4.08
N THR A 84 -2.24 -5.26 4.89
CA THR A 84 -3.10 -4.26 5.54
C THR A 84 -3.55 -4.67 6.92
N ILE A 85 -3.72 -3.69 7.80
CA ILE A 85 -4.36 -3.81 9.12
C ILE A 85 -5.85 -3.48 9.09
N HIS A 86 -6.38 -3.10 7.92
CA HIS A 86 -7.78 -2.73 7.77
C HIS A 86 -8.71 -3.95 7.83
N ASN A 87 -9.99 -3.72 8.14
CA ASN A 87 -10.98 -4.78 8.14
C ASN A 87 -10.96 -5.55 6.79
N PRO A 88 -10.65 -6.85 6.79
CA PRO A 88 -10.33 -7.57 5.56
C PRO A 88 -11.54 -7.74 4.66
N LYS A 89 -12.75 -7.83 5.22
CA LYS A 89 -14.00 -7.93 4.43
C LYS A 89 -14.28 -6.62 3.69
N ALA A 90 -14.16 -5.49 4.39
CA ALA A 90 -14.38 -4.18 3.77
C ALA A 90 -13.29 -3.87 2.74
N PHE A 91 -12.04 -4.19 3.05
CA PHE A 91 -10.90 -4.00 2.16
C PHE A 91 -11.05 -4.86 0.90
N GLY A 92 -11.22 -6.18 1.01
CA GLY A 92 -11.42 -7.06 -0.15
C GLY A 92 -12.61 -6.65 -1.03
N ARG A 93 -13.72 -6.16 -0.42
CA ARG A 93 -14.85 -5.65 -1.20
C ARG A 93 -14.51 -4.39 -2.01
N LEU A 94 -13.71 -3.49 -1.41
CA LEU A 94 -13.26 -2.22 -2.00
C LEU A 94 -12.25 -2.46 -3.13
N THR A 95 -11.26 -3.31 -2.87
CA THR A 95 -10.09 -3.51 -3.72
C THR A 95 -10.28 -4.62 -4.75
N LYS A 96 -11.19 -5.55 -4.49
CA LYS A 96 -11.36 -6.82 -5.23
C LYS A 96 -10.17 -7.76 -5.12
N MET A 97 -9.23 -7.49 -4.22
CA MET A 97 -8.12 -8.40 -3.92
C MET A 97 -8.61 -9.59 -3.12
N LYS A 98 -7.94 -10.72 -3.27
CA LYS A 98 -8.19 -11.95 -2.52
C LYS A 98 -7.36 -11.93 -1.24
N LEU A 99 -7.99 -12.17 -0.09
CA LEU A 99 -7.27 -12.44 1.15
C LEU A 99 -6.55 -13.79 1.02
N VAL A 100 -5.24 -13.80 1.21
CA VAL A 100 -4.40 -15.01 1.08
C VAL A 100 -3.84 -15.48 2.40
N LYS A 101 -3.56 -14.57 3.33
CA LYS A 101 -2.98 -14.88 4.63
C LYS A 101 -3.51 -13.95 5.71
N VAL A 102 -3.67 -14.49 6.91
CA VAL A 102 -3.83 -13.73 8.15
C VAL A 102 -2.57 -14.04 8.95
N GLU A 103 -1.79 -13.02 9.30
CA GLU A 103 -0.59 -13.26 10.09
C GLU A 103 -0.98 -13.82 11.47
N PRO A 104 -0.26 -14.85 11.95
CA PRO A 104 -0.58 -15.49 13.22
C PRO A 104 -0.28 -14.56 14.41
N GLU A 105 0.68 -13.65 14.23
CA GLU A 105 1.09 -12.67 15.21
C GLU A 105 0.66 -11.26 14.75
N PRO A 106 0.19 -10.40 15.66
CA PRO A 106 -0.07 -9.01 15.34
C PRO A 106 1.22 -8.26 15.01
N ASP A 107 1.09 -7.09 14.38
CA ASP A 107 2.20 -6.15 14.22
C ASP A 107 2.74 -5.65 15.57
N GLU A 108 3.83 -4.88 15.53
CA GLU A 108 4.45 -4.29 16.73
C GLU A 108 3.51 -3.34 17.51
N TYR A 109 2.39 -2.94 16.90
CA TYR A 109 1.34 -2.11 17.49
C TYR A 109 0.13 -2.92 17.96
N GLY A 110 0.19 -4.25 17.93
CA GLY A 110 -0.87 -5.14 18.39
C GLY A 110 -2.05 -5.30 17.42
N LYS A 111 -1.89 -4.93 16.14
CA LYS A 111 -2.96 -5.03 15.12
C LYS A 111 -2.81 -6.30 14.31
N THR A 112 -3.94 -6.96 14.04
CA THR A 112 -3.95 -8.12 13.12
C THR A 112 -3.61 -7.67 11.71
N VAL A 113 -2.71 -8.42 11.09
CA VAL A 113 -2.19 -8.14 9.75
C VAL A 113 -2.79 -9.12 8.73
N TYR A 114 -3.17 -8.60 7.57
CA TYR A 114 -3.83 -9.35 6.50
C TYR A 114 -3.09 -9.15 5.17
N ASP A 115 -2.77 -10.25 4.50
CA ASP A 115 -2.15 -10.20 3.18
C ASP A 115 -3.18 -10.47 2.09
N PHE A 116 -3.10 -9.63 1.06
CA PHE A 116 -3.98 -9.65 -0.08
C PHE A 116 -3.20 -9.73 -1.38
N GLU A 117 -3.75 -10.44 -2.36
CA GLU A 117 -3.16 -10.59 -3.69
C GLU A 117 -4.21 -10.35 -4.79
N MET A 118 -3.73 -9.92 -5.96
CA MET A 118 -4.52 -9.79 -7.19
C MET A 118 -3.68 -10.12 -8.42
N GLU A 119 -4.28 -10.93 -9.30
CA GLU A 119 -3.82 -11.15 -10.67
C GLU A 119 -4.30 -10.00 -11.58
N VAL A 120 -3.46 -9.57 -12.54
CA VAL A 120 -3.67 -8.37 -13.38
C VAL A 120 -3.39 -8.57 -14.86
#